data_AF-A0A3B0TSU4-F1
#
_entry.id   AF-A0A3B0TSU4-F1
#
_cell.length_a   1.000
_cell.length_b   1.000
_cell.length_c   1.000
_cell.angle_alpha   90.00
_cell.angle_beta   90.00
_cell.angle_gamma   90.00
#
_symmetry.space_group_name_H-M   'P 1'
#
loop_
_entity.id
_entity.type
_entity.pdbx_description
1 polymer ?
#
loop_
_entity_poly.entity_id
_entity_poly.type
_entity_poly.pdbx_seq_one_letter_code
_entity_poly.pdbx_strand_id
1 'polypeptide(L)'
;MFQKYLKSKKLKKKEYLLRIGKTCTARYFIAKGCLRLYYIDNKGNEQIVHFRIDNWWITDYENLINQTPQSYIFRQLKTQN
;
A
#
# COMPACT_ATOMS: atom_id res chain seq x y z
N MET A 1 -2.59 -25.69 -3.47
CA MET A 1 -1.95 -25.67 -2.14
C MET A 1 -1.71 -24.25 -1.57
N PHE A 2 -1.26 -23.25 -2.35
CA PHE A 2 -1.04 -21.87 -1.85
C PHE A 2 -2.18 -20.86 -2.11
N GLN A 3 -3.04 -21.13 -3.10
CA GLN A 3 -4.10 -20.21 -3.54
C GLN A 3 -5.06 -19.78 -2.42
N LYS A 4 -5.30 -20.63 -1.42
CA LYS A 4 -6.18 -20.33 -0.26
C LYS A 4 -5.70 -19.17 0.61
N TYR A 5 -4.41 -18.81 0.53
CA TYR A 5 -3.83 -17.68 1.27
C TYR A 5 -3.82 -16.38 0.46
N LEU A 6 -4.16 -16.44 -0.83
CA LEU A 6 -4.25 -15.27 -1.69
C LEU A 6 -5.65 -14.65 -1.58
N LYS A 7 -5.71 -13.35 -1.30
CA LYS A 7 -6.96 -12.59 -1.28
C LYS A 7 -6.88 -11.46 -2.30
N SER A 8 -7.80 -11.45 -3.26
CA SER A 8 -7.94 -10.33 -4.19
C SER A 8 -8.61 -9.15 -3.51
N LYS A 9 -8.03 -7.96 -3.62
CA LYS A 9 -8.64 -6.71 -3.15
C LYS A 9 -8.73 -5.74 -4.33
N LYS A 10 -9.93 -5.27 -4.63
CA LYS A 10 -10.14 -4.18 -5.59
C LYS A 10 -10.19 -2.85 -4.83
N LEU A 11 -9.49 -1.85 -5.33
CA LEU A 11 -9.46 -0.51 -4.75
C LEU A 11 -10.04 0.51 -5.73
N LYS A 12 -10.92 1.37 -5.23
CA LYS A 12 -11.42 2.55 -5.95
C LYS A 12 -10.37 3.66 -5.95
N LYS A 13 -10.57 4.66 -6.81
CA LYS A 13 -9.61 5.74 -6.98
C LYS A 13 -9.60 6.50 -5.68
N LYS A 14 -8.42 6.87 -5.18
CA LYS A 14 -8.22 7.53 -3.89
C LYS A 14 -8.47 6.64 -2.66
N GLU A 15 -8.79 5.36 -2.83
CA GLU A 15 -8.94 4.43 -1.71
C GLU A 15 -7.56 4.04 -1.12
N TYR A 16 -7.54 3.80 0.18
CA TYR A 16 -6.34 3.41 0.90
C TYR A 16 -6.20 1.89 0.91
N LEU A 17 -5.05 1.41 0.45
CA LEU A 17 -4.65 0.04 0.73
C LEU A 17 -4.27 -0.08 2.21
N LEU A 18 -3.46 0.87 2.69
CA LEU A 18 -3.01 1.00 4.07
C LEU A 18 -3.02 2.47 4.50
N ARG A 19 -3.29 2.70 5.79
CA ARG A 19 -3.30 4.03 6.42
C ARG A 19 -2.25 4.07 7.51
N ILE A 20 -1.75 5.27 7.78
CA ILE A 20 -0.83 5.53 8.89
C ILE A 20 -1.37 4.96 10.21
N GLY A 21 -0.49 4.37 11.02
CA GLY A 21 -0.83 3.76 12.30
C GLY A 21 -1.59 2.43 12.22
N LYS A 22 -1.80 1.84 11.04
CA LYS A 22 -2.34 0.48 10.88
C LYS A 22 -1.22 -0.51 10.62
N THR A 23 -1.31 -1.71 11.21
CA THR A 23 -0.34 -2.77 10.97
C THR A 23 -0.50 -3.35 9.56
N CYS A 24 0.61 -3.44 8.84
CA CYS A 24 0.76 -4.16 7.59
C CYS A 24 0.88 -5.66 7.90
N THR A 25 -0.09 -6.45 7.47
CA THR A 25 -0.15 -7.90 7.75
C THR A 25 0.15 -8.77 6.54
N ALA A 26 0.43 -8.17 5.39
CA ALA A 26 0.59 -8.89 4.13
C ALA A 26 1.52 -8.17 3.14
N ARG A 27 2.05 -8.97 2.21
CA ARG A 27 2.68 -8.47 0.99
C ARG A 27 1.64 -8.43 -0.12
N TYR A 28 1.61 -7.34 -0.88
CA TYR A 28 0.63 -7.12 -1.94
C TYR A 28 1.30 -7.18 -3.30
N PHE A 29 0.65 -7.85 -4.24
CA PHE A 29 1.00 -7.84 -5.66
C PHE A 29 0.00 -6.98 -6.41
N ILE A 30 0.49 -6.03 -7.20
CA ILE A 30 -0.36 -5.14 -7.98
C ILE A 30 -0.67 -5.85 -9.30
N ALA A 31 -1.78 -6.60 -9.32
CA ALA A 31 -2.24 -7.21 -10.57
C ALA A 31 -2.60 -6.15 -11.63
N LYS A 32 -3.14 -5.00 -11.19
CA LYS A 32 -3.51 -3.88 -12.06
C LYS A 32 -3.71 -2.59 -11.24
N GLY A 33 -3.22 -1.46 -11.73
CA GLY A 33 -3.36 -0.15 -11.13
C GLY A 33 -2.04 0.51 -10.74
N CYS A 34 -2.16 1.63 -10.00
CA CYS A 34 -1.00 2.38 -9.53
C CYS A 34 -1.24 2.81 -8.09
N LEU A 35 -0.34 2.39 -7.20
CA LEU A 35 -0.29 2.77 -5.81
C LEU A 35 0.78 3.84 -5.60
N ARG A 36 0.41 4.86 -4.83
CA ARG A 36 1.33 5.87 -4.30
C ARG A 36 1.67 5.53 -2.86
N LEU A 37 2.96 5.51 -2.58
CA LEU A 37 3.52 5.44 -1.25
C LEU A 37 4.02 6.83 -0.85
N TYR A 38 3.49 7.34 0.25
CA TYR A 38 3.83 8.68 0.76
C TYR A 38 3.71 8.73 2.28
N TYR A 39 4.28 9.76 2.90
CA TYR A 39 4.07 10.10 4.31
C TYR A 39 3.60 11.55 4.42
N ILE A 40 3.14 11.95 5.61
CA ILE A 40 2.78 13.34 5.92
C ILE A 40 3.94 13.93 6.74
N ASP A 41 4.52 15.02 6.27
CA ASP A 41 5.58 15.72 7.02
C ASP A 41 5.02 16.54 8.20
N ASN A 42 5.91 17.10 9.00
CA ASN A 42 5.54 17.90 10.19
C ASN A 42 4.75 19.17 9.87
N LYS A 43 4.69 19.58 8.59
CA LYS A 43 3.92 20.72 8.11
C LYS A 43 2.58 20.30 7.49
N GLY A 44 2.25 19.00 7.51
CA GLY A 44 1.02 18.46 6.95
C GLY A 44 1.07 18.18 5.44
N ASN A 45 2.23 18.28 4.79
CA ASN A 45 2.34 18.05 3.35
C ASN A 45 2.58 16.58 3.02
N GLU A 46 2.00 16.11 1.92
CA GLU A 46 2.26 14.78 1.38
C GLU A 46 3.64 14.72 0.71
N GLN A 47 4.53 13.90 1.25
CA GLN A 47 5.84 13.63 0.65
C GLN A 47 5.83 12.25 -0.02
N ILE A 48 5.93 12.25 -1.35
CA ILE A 48 5.88 11.01 -2.14
C ILE A 48 7.23 10.32 -2.06
N VAL A 49 7.22 9.07 -1.63
CA VAL A 49 8.43 8.24 -1.63
C VAL A 49 8.54 7.54 -2.99
N HIS A 50 7.52 6.77 -3.38
CA HIS A 50 7.52 6.00 -4.63
C HIS A 50 6.13 5.75 -5.19
N PHE A 51 6.10 5.38 -6.46
CA PHE A 51 4.96 4.76 -7.12
C PHE A 51 5.24 3.28 -7.37
N ARG A 52 4.19 2.45 -7.33
CA ARG A 52 4.23 1.04 -7.72
C ARG A 52 3.07 0.77 -8.67
N ILE A 53 3.36 0.06 -9.75
CA ILE A 53 2.44 -0.18 -10.88
C ILE A 53 2.20 -1.67 -11.07
N ASP A 54 1.45 -2.02 -12.11
CA ASP A 54 1.19 -3.38 -12.55
C ASP A 54 2.43 -4.29 -12.48
N ASN A 55 2.22 -5.51 -12.00
CA ASN A 55 3.21 -6.56 -11.81
C ASN A 55 4.33 -6.26 -10.80
N TRP A 56 4.17 -5.25 -9.93
CA TRP A 56 5.07 -5.00 -8.82
C TRP A 56 4.54 -5.49 -7.48
N TRP A 57 5.49 -5.89 -6.63
CA TRP A 57 5.23 -6.13 -5.21
C TRP A 57 5.35 -4.83 -4.40
N ILE A 58 4.49 -4.70 -3.40
CA ILE A 58 4.54 -3.64 -2.41
C ILE A 58 4.21 -4.20 -1.03
N THR A 59 4.97 -3.77 -0.03
CA THR A 59 4.70 -4.02 1.39
C THR A 59 5.49 -3.02 2.21
N ASP A 60 5.19 -2.97 3.50
CA ASP A 60 5.98 -2.25 4.47
C ASP A 60 6.75 -3.30 5.28
N TYR A 61 8.00 -3.56 4.90
CA TYR A 61 8.78 -4.67 5.44
C TYR A 61 9.10 -4.49 6.93
N GLU A 62 9.43 -3.27 7.35
CA GLU A 62 9.69 -2.98 8.75
C GLU A 62 8.44 -3.23 9.59
N ASN A 63 7.30 -2.74 9.12
CA ASN A 63 6.02 -2.94 9.80
C ASN A 63 5.61 -4.42 9.86
N LEU A 64 5.78 -5.13 8.74
CA LEU A 64 5.42 -6.54 8.60
C LEU A 64 6.26 -7.44 9.50
N ILE A 65 7.57 -7.18 9.62
CA ILE A 65 8.51 -8.02 10.37
C ILE A 65 8.51 -7.64 11.85
N ASN A 66 8.60 -6.34 12.16
CA ASN A 66 8.81 -5.85 13.53
C ASN A 66 7.51 -5.46 14.23
N GLN A 67 6.35 -5.55 13.56
CA GLN A 67 5.03 -5.18 14.09
C GLN A 67 4.98 -3.75 14.66
N THR A 68 5.79 -2.85 14.09
CA THR A 68 5.82 -1.44 14.48
C THR A 68 4.56 -0.72 13.98
N PRO A 69 4.28 0.51 14.43
CA PRO A 69 3.27 1.35 13.79
C PRO A 69 3.72 1.80 12.40
N GLN A 70 2.79 1.84 11.46
CA GLN A 70 3.13 2.19 10.08
C GLN A 70 3.30 3.71 9.92
N SER A 71 4.45 4.12 9.37
CA SER A 71 4.76 5.53 9.05
C SER A 71 4.27 5.98 7.67
N TYR A 72 3.92 5.02 6.81
CA TYR A 72 3.66 5.25 5.41
C TYR A 72 2.21 4.96 4.98
N ILE A 73 1.73 5.67 3.97
CA ILE A 73 0.37 5.52 3.43
C ILE A 73 0.46 4.94 2.01
N PHE A 74 -0.30 3.87 1.76
CA PHE A 74 -0.46 3.30 0.42
C PHE A 74 -1.84 3.65 -0.12
N ARG A 75 -1.91 4.41 -1.21
CA ARG A 75 -3.18 4.89 -1.78
C ARG A 75 -3.27 4.65 -3.28
N GLN A 76 -4.45 4.23 -3.74
CA GLN A 76 -4.76 4.05 -5.15
C GLN A 76 -4.85 5.40 -5.87
N LEU A 77 -4.07 5.58 -6.92
CA LEU A 77 -4.10 6.80 -7.74
C LEU A 77 -4.98 6.70 -8.98
N LYS A 78 -4.98 5.54 -9.61
CA LYS A 78 -5.77 5.28 -10.82
C LYS A 78 -6.59 4.02 -10.62
N THR A 79 -7.90 4.15 -10.72
CA THR A 79 -8.78 2.98 -10.90
C THR A 79 -9.01 2.82 -12.37
N GLN A 80 -8.97 1.58 -12.84
CA GLN A 80 -9.38 1.32 -14.21
C GLN A 80 -10.90 1.36 -14.32
N ASN A 81 -11.37 2.00 -15.40
CA ASN A 81 -12.70 1.80 -15.95
C ASN A 81 -12.82 0.38 -16.50
#